data_AF-A0A662V2W8-F1
#
_entry.id   AF-A0A662V2W8-F1
#
_cell.length_a   1.000
_cell.length_b   1.000
_cell.length_c   1.000
_cell.angle_alpha   90.00
_cell.angle_beta   90.00
_cell.angle_gamma   90.00
#
_symmetry.space_group_name_H-M   'P 1'
#
loop_
_entity.id
_entity.type
_entity.pdbx_description
1 polymer ?
#
loop_
_entity_poly.entity_id
_entity_poly.type
_entity_poly.pdbx_seq_one_letter_code
_entity_poly.pdbx_strand_id
1 'polypeptide(L)' 'MSRAKLFATLDPGLEHVALEELRELAPVENPRVAPGRLYFEADLGALPRIVMWWR' A
#
# COMPACT_ATOMS: atom_id res chain seq x y z
N MET A 1 -9.32 8.31 14.07
CA MET A 1 -7.90 7.99 13.86
C MET A 1 -7.41 8.72 12.62
N SER A 2 -6.13 9.10 12.56
CA SER A 2 -5.57 9.91 11.46
C SER A 2 -5.14 9.03 10.30
N ARG A 3 -5.57 9.37 9.08
CA ARG A 3 -5.25 8.62 7.85
C ARG A 3 -4.38 9.44 6.91
N ALA A 4 -3.61 8.77 6.07
CA ALA A 4 -2.80 9.37 5.03
C ALA A 4 -3.08 8.76 3.64
N LYS A 5 -2.99 9.61 2.62
CA LYS A 5 -2.94 9.21 1.21
C LYS A 5 -1.49 8.90 0.85
N LEU A 6 -1.25 7.71 0.34
CA LEU A 6 0.08 7.15 0.10
C LEU A 6 0.17 6.62 -1.33
N PHE A 7 1.41 6.49 -1.82
CA PHE A 7 1.69 5.75 -3.02
C PHE A 7 2.99 4.97 -2.88
N ALA A 8 3.04 3.81 -3.52
CA ALA A 8 4.25 3.02 -3.70
C ALA A 8 4.64 2.99 -5.19
N THR A 9 5.94 3.00 -5.44
CA THR A 9 6.49 2.76 -6.77
C THR A 9 6.92 1.30 -6.83
N LEU A 10 6.54 0.59 -7.88
CA LEU A 10 6.68 -0.86 -8.01
C LEU A 10 7.18 -1.18 -9.42
N ASP A 11 7.76 -2.36 -9.61
CA ASP A 11 8.04 -2.85 -10.96
C ASP A 11 6.72 -3.07 -11.73
N PRO A 12 6.63 -2.65 -13.01
CA PRO A 12 5.40 -2.78 -13.78
C PRO A 12 4.90 -4.22 -13.86
N GLY A 13 3.63 -4.45 -13.54
CA GLY A 13 3.00 -5.76 -13.51
C GLY A 13 2.94 -6.40 -12.11
N LEU A 14 3.62 -5.85 -11.10
CA LEU A 14 3.57 -6.33 -9.72
C LEU A 14 2.49 -5.64 -8.87
N GLU A 15 1.74 -4.66 -9.40
CA GLU A 15 0.87 -3.80 -8.60
C GLU A 15 -0.24 -4.56 -7.88
N HIS A 16 -0.79 -5.60 -8.53
CA HIS A 16 -1.79 -6.47 -7.92
C HIS A 16 -1.21 -7.37 -6.83
N VAL A 17 -0.01 -7.92 -7.05
CA VAL A 17 0.69 -8.73 -6.05
C VAL A 17 1.02 -7.88 -4.82
N ALA A 18 1.57 -6.69 -5.04
CA ALA A 18 1.90 -5.75 -3.99
C ALA A 18 0.66 -5.29 -3.20
N LEU A 19 -0.49 -5.13 -3.85
CA LEU A 19 -1.75 -4.81 -3.17
C LEU A 19 -2.22 -5.95 -2.25
N GLU A 20 -2.10 -7.20 -2.69
CA GLU A 20 -2.46 -8.35 -1.85
C GLU A 20 -1.53 -8.46 -0.64
N GLU A 21 -0.21 -8.32 -0.83
CA GLU A 21 0.74 -8.31 0.29
C GLU A 21 0.47 -7.15 1.27
N LEU A 22 0.15 -5.96 0.75
CA LEU A 22 -0.17 -4.80 1.59
C LEU A 22 -1.43 -5.05 2.46
N ARG A 23 -2.44 -5.73 1.92
CA ARG A 23 -3.68 -6.08 2.63
C ARG A 23 -3.46 -7.08 3.76
N GLU A 24 -2.45 -7.94 3.66
CA GLU A 24 -2.06 -8.84 4.75
C GLU A 24 -1.39 -8.09 5.92
N LEU A 25 -0.76 -6.95 5.63
CA LEU A 25 -0.03 -6.16 6.63
C LEU A 25 -0.92 -5.16 7.36
N ALA A 26 -1.82 -4.51 6.65
CA ALA A 26 -2.64 -3.42 7.18
C ALA A 26 -3.98 -3.29 6.47
N PRO A 27 -5.01 -2.73 7.13
CA PRO A 27 -6.23 -2.31 6.45
C PRO A 27 -5.91 -1.21 5.43
N VAL A 28 -6.22 -1.49 4.16
CA VAL A 28 -6.00 -0.58 3.04
C VAL A 28 -7.34 -0.10 2.50
N GLU A 29 -7.51 1.20 2.33
CA GLU A 29 -8.71 1.81 1.75
C GLU A 29 -8.41 2.46 0.41
N ASN A 30 -9.43 2.51 -0.46
CA ASN A 30 -9.37 3.19 -1.76
C ASN A 30 -8.15 2.81 -2.64
N PRO A 31 -7.80 1.52 -2.81
CA PRO A 31 -6.65 1.15 -3.61
C PRO A 31 -6.88 1.49 -5.08
N ARG A 32 -5.90 2.15 -5.72
CA ARG A 32 -5.91 2.45 -7.14
C ARG A 32 -4.58 2.05 -7.76
N VAL A 33 -4.65 1.10 -8.69
CA VAL A 33 -3.51 0.62 -9.47
C VAL A 33 -3.30 1.51 -10.68
N ALA A 34 -2.04 1.88 -10.93
CA ALA A 34 -1.57 2.51 -12.16
C ALA A 34 -0.25 1.86 -12.58
N PRO A 35 0.17 1.95 -13.85
CA PRO A 35 1.43 1.34 -14.28
C PRO A 35 2.63 1.81 -13.44
N GLY A 36 3.30 0.86 -12.78
CA GLY A 36 4.43 1.07 -11.88
C GLY A 36 4.08 1.74 -10.53
N ARG A 37 2.79 1.90 -10.20
CA ARG A 37 2.37 2.60 -8.98
C ARG A 37 1.11 2.00 -8.34
N LEU A 38 1.13 1.94 -7.01
CA LEU A 38 -0.04 1.62 -6.20
C LEU A 38 -0.38 2.80 -5.29
N TYR A 39 -1.55 3.38 -5.46
CA TYR A 39 -2.09 4.44 -4.60
C TYR A 39 -3.05 3.84 -3.58
N PHE A 40 -3.01 4.30 -2.32
CA PHE A 40 -3.89 3.81 -1.27
C PHE A 40 -4.02 4.78 -0.09
N GLU A 41 -5.02 4.55 0.74
CA GLU A 41 -5.18 5.20 2.04
C GLU A 41 -4.94 4.20 3.17
N ALA A 42 -4.18 4.61 4.19
CA ALA A 42 -3.91 3.79 5.37
C ALA A 42 -3.89 4.65 6.64
N ASP A 43 -4.08 4.00 7.78
CA ASP A 43 -3.91 4.62 9.10
C ASP A 43 -2.43 4.93 9.36
N LEU A 44 -2.14 6.09 9.93
CA LEU A 44 -0.77 6.49 10.27
C LEU A 44 -0.11 5.49 11.25
N GLY A 45 -0.87 4.85 12.13
CA GLY A 45 -0.39 3.82 13.03
C GLY A 45 0.03 2.52 12.33
N ALA A 46 -0.44 2.28 11.10
CA ALA A 46 -0.04 1.13 10.30
C ALA A 46 1.24 1.36 9.50
N LEU A 47 1.65 2.62 9.31
CA LEU A 47 2.83 2.98 8.50
C LEU A 47 4.12 2.28 8.93
N PRO A 48 4.49 2.19 10.23
CA PRO A 48 5.71 1.49 10.62
C PRO A 48 5.70 0.02 10.19
N ARG A 49 4.54 -0.64 10.28
CA ARG A 49 4.40 -2.04 9.86
C ARG A 49 4.50 -2.19 8.35
N ILE A 50 3.84 -1.32 7.59
CA ILE A 50 3.93 -1.32 6.12
C ILE A 50 5.38 -1.12 5.68
N VAL A 51 6.05 -0.08 6.19
CA VAL A 51 7.42 0.27 5.77
C VAL A 51 8.45 -0.81 6.14
N MET A 52 8.27 -1.49 7.28
CA MET A 52 9.22 -2.52 7.72
C MET A 52 9.01 -3.89 7.08
N TRP A 53 7.77 -4.27 6.75
CA TRP A 53 7.41 -5.66 6.44
C TRP A 53 6.86 -5.85 5.02
N TRP A 54 6.55 -4.76 4.30
CA TRP A 54 6.18 -4.86 2.89
C TRP A 54 7.42 -5.15 2.06
N ARG A 55 7.36 -6.21 1.26
CA ARG A 55 8.49 -6.79 0.54
C ARG A 55 8.68 -6.19 -0.84
#